data_AF-A0A2V8M5B7-F1
#
_entry.id   AF-A0A2V8M5B7-F1
#
_cell.length_a   1.000
_cell.length_b   1.000
_cell.length_c   1.000
_cell.angle_alpha   90.00
_cell.angle_beta   90.00
_cell.angle_gamma   90.00
#
_symmetry.space_group_name_H-M   'P 1'
#
loop_
_entity.id
_entity.type
_entity.pdbx_description
1 polymer ?
#
loop_
_entity_poly.entity_id
_entity_poly.type
_entity_poly.pdbx_seq_one_letter_code
_entity_poly.pdbx_strand_id
1 'polypeptide(L)'
;SAELERLLSPARRAEEPLTQFHEDVAHSLQAVYETCAFHVLNSLWKRTKAKRLCLAGGCAMNSVANGKVRAQTPFEEIYVQPAASDNGTALGAAYFLWHQRLGKPRTFVMNHALWGTAYDDYNIEPLLDAGAIYERPGAPRAPLQLSRFESTSELCRATGFWPTAMSWVGIKEEWNGAPAPSAIAASSRTRAAQTCAN
;
A
#
# COMPACT_ATOMS: atom_id res chain seq x y z
N SER A 1 12.09 25.94 -1.98
CA SER A 1 11.65 27.14 -1.22
C SER A 1 12.90 27.71 -0.62
N ALA A 2 13.25 28.97 -0.92
CA ALA A 2 14.54 29.54 -0.54
C ALA A 2 14.83 29.40 0.96
N GLU A 3 13.81 29.55 1.81
CA GLU A 3 13.98 29.43 3.26
C GLU A 3 14.20 27.98 3.71
N LEU A 4 13.54 27.00 3.09
CA LEU A 4 13.79 25.58 3.38
C LEU A 4 15.19 25.16 2.94
N GLU A 5 15.64 25.63 1.78
CA GLU A 5 16.99 25.32 1.28
C GLU A 5 18.09 25.96 2.14
N ARG A 6 17.80 27.14 2.71
CA ARG A 6 18.68 27.79 3.70
C ARG A 6 18.80 26.98 5.00
N LEU A 7 17.72 26.34 5.44
CA LEU A 7 17.66 25.59 6.70
C LEU A 7 18.07 24.13 6.57
N LEU A 8 17.72 23.48 5.46
CA LEU A 8 17.80 22.03 5.25
C LEU A 8 18.71 21.66 4.07
N SER A 9 19.55 22.59 3.60
CA SER A 9 20.36 22.44 2.40
C SER A 9 19.51 22.34 1.11
N PRO A 10 20.14 22.50 -0.08
CA PRO A 10 19.44 22.38 -1.35
C PRO A 10 18.73 21.02 -1.53
N ALA A 11 17.62 21.04 -2.26
CA ALA A 11 16.90 19.80 -2.58
C ALA A 11 17.77 18.85 -3.41
N ARG A 12 17.86 17.59 -2.97
CA ARG A 12 18.55 16.52 -3.68
C ARG A 12 17.90 16.24 -5.04
N ARG A 13 18.71 16.08 -6.08
CA ARG A 13 18.24 15.59 -7.39
C ARG A 13 18.00 14.08 -7.36
N ALA A 14 17.18 13.56 -8.27
CA ALA A 14 16.82 12.13 -8.25
C ALA A 14 18.05 11.20 -8.38
N GLU A 15 19.05 11.64 -9.14
CA GLU A 15 20.28 10.90 -9.48
C GLU A 15 21.38 11.00 -8.42
N GLU A 16 21.28 11.95 -7.49
CA GLU A 16 22.30 12.16 -6.45
C GLU A 16 22.16 11.13 -5.33
N PRO A 17 23.27 10.70 -4.68
CA PRO A 17 23.20 9.74 -3.60
C PRO A 17 22.41 10.27 -2.40
N LEU A 18 21.72 9.37 -1.69
CA LEU A 18 21.27 9.64 -0.33
C LEU A 18 22.51 9.72 0.58
N THR A 19 22.52 10.69 1.50
CA THR A 19 23.64 10.98 2.39
C THR A 19 23.12 10.94 3.83
N GLN A 20 24.03 10.82 4.80
CA GLN A 20 23.66 10.85 6.23
C GLN A 20 22.82 12.07 6.59
N PHE A 21 23.13 13.24 6.01
CA PHE A 21 22.37 14.45 6.22
C PHE A 21 20.88 14.30 5.83
N HIS A 22 20.57 13.65 4.69
CA HIS A 22 19.19 13.42 4.26
C HIS A 22 18.45 12.48 5.24
N GLU A 23 19.15 11.46 5.74
CA GLU A 23 18.60 10.53 6.72
C GLU A 23 18.33 11.22 8.06
N ASP A 24 19.25 12.06 8.54
CA ASP A 24 19.12 12.83 9.78
C ASP A 24 17.95 13.82 9.71
N VAL A 25 17.77 14.49 8.57
CA VAL A 25 16.61 15.37 8.32
C VAL A 25 15.31 14.57 8.34
N ALA A 26 15.25 13.43 7.64
CA ALA A 26 14.06 12.58 7.62
C ALA A 26 13.70 12.05 9.01
N HIS A 27 14.71 11.59 9.77
CA HIS A 27 14.55 11.15 11.16
C HIS A 27 14.03 12.28 12.04
N SER A 28 14.65 13.46 11.95
CA SER A 28 14.26 14.62 12.76
C SER A 28 12.83 15.07 12.46
N LEU A 29 12.44 15.10 11.18
CA LEU A 29 11.08 15.42 10.78
C LEU A 29 10.07 14.39 11.31
N GLN A 30 10.41 13.09 11.23
CA GLN A 30 9.57 12.03 11.80
C GLN A 30 9.42 12.18 13.33
N ALA A 31 10.49 12.52 14.05
CA ALA A 31 10.45 12.72 15.49
C ALA A 31 9.56 13.92 15.89
N VAL A 32 9.65 15.03 15.16
CA VAL A 32 8.78 16.21 15.37
C VAL A 32 7.33 15.87 15.03
N TYR A 33 7.10 15.17 13.91
CA TYR A 33 5.78 14.70 13.53
C TYR A 33 5.15 13.83 14.63
N GLU A 34 5.88 12.85 15.15
CA GLU A 34 5.41 11.98 16.24
C GLU A 34 5.08 12.79 17.51
N THR A 35 5.94 13.74 17.87
CA THR A 35 5.71 14.63 19.02
C THR A 35 4.37 15.37 18.89
N CYS A 36 4.12 15.98 17.73
CA CYS A 36 2.86 16.69 17.45
C CYS A 36 1.66 15.73 17.40
N ALA A 37 1.80 14.61 16.70
CA ALA A 37 0.72 13.63 16.54
C ALA A 37 0.28 13.06 17.91
N PHE A 38 1.23 12.61 18.74
CA PHE A 38 0.91 12.05 20.05
C PHE A 38 0.41 13.10 21.04
N HIS A 39 0.84 14.36 20.93
CA HIS A 39 0.22 15.45 21.68
C HIS A 39 -1.28 15.56 21.37
N VAL A 40 -1.64 15.57 20.09
CA VAL A 40 -3.04 15.65 19.64
C VAL A 40 -3.84 14.41 20.05
N LEU A 41 -3.29 13.21 19.86
CA LEU A 41 -3.98 11.96 20.20
C LEU A 41 -4.24 11.83 21.70
N ASN A 42 -3.26 12.18 22.54
CA ASN A 42 -3.44 12.16 24.00
C ASN A 42 -4.45 13.22 24.47
N SER A 43 -4.47 14.40 23.83
CA SER A 43 -5.49 15.42 24.08
C SER A 43 -6.89 14.94 23.69
N LEU A 44 -7.02 14.28 22.52
CA LEU A 44 -8.26 13.68 22.07
C LEU A 44 -8.77 12.63 23.05
N TRP A 45 -7.91 11.71 23.48
CA TRP A 45 -8.29 10.69 24.47
C TRP A 45 -8.75 11.32 25.79
N LYS A 46 -8.06 12.36 26.28
CA LYS A 46 -8.46 13.06 27.51
C LYS A 46 -9.89 13.62 27.41
N ARG A 47 -10.31 14.06 26.22
CA ARG A 47 -11.64 14.64 25.96
C ARG A 47 -12.73 13.59 25.75
N THR A 48 -12.43 12.48 25.08
CA THR A 48 -13.45 11.49 24.68
C THR A 48 -13.49 10.26 25.58
N LYS A 49 -12.36 9.93 26.22
CA LYS A 49 -12.12 8.67 26.95
C LYS A 49 -12.43 7.41 26.13
N ALA A 50 -12.47 7.55 24.80
CA ALA A 50 -12.72 6.43 23.91
C ALA A 50 -11.55 5.46 23.93
N LYS A 51 -11.85 4.17 23.95
CA LYS A 51 -10.84 3.10 23.86
C LYS A 51 -10.40 2.81 22.42
N ARG A 52 -11.24 3.17 21.45
CA ARG A 52 -11.05 2.90 20.02
C ARG A 52 -10.71 4.18 19.28
N LEU A 53 -9.64 4.15 18.50
CA LEU A 53 -9.19 5.24 17.64
C LEU A 53 -9.40 4.87 16.18
N CYS A 54 -10.11 5.73 15.44
CA CYS A 54 -10.17 5.66 13.98
C CYS A 54 -9.32 6.78 13.40
N LEU A 55 -8.41 6.44 12.47
CA LEU A 55 -7.55 7.39 11.78
C LEU A 55 -7.89 7.44 10.28
N ALA A 56 -7.94 8.67 9.76
CA ALA A 56 -8.08 9.01 8.35
C ALA A 56 -7.32 10.32 8.08
N GLY A 57 -7.20 10.70 6.80
CA GLY A 57 -6.34 11.75 6.29
C GLY A 57 -4.96 11.22 5.88
N GLY A 58 -4.25 11.95 5.01
CA GLY A 58 -2.93 11.51 4.50
C GLY A 58 -1.89 11.27 5.61
N CYS A 59 -1.97 12.01 6.71
CA CYS A 59 -1.14 11.79 7.90
C CYS A 59 -1.36 10.40 8.53
N ALA A 60 -2.55 9.83 8.43
CA ALA A 60 -2.85 8.50 8.96
C ALA A 60 -2.16 7.37 8.17
N MET A 61 -1.53 7.67 7.02
CA MET A 61 -0.73 6.69 6.28
C MET A 61 0.70 6.51 6.84
N ASN A 62 1.06 7.21 7.92
CA ASN A 62 2.36 7.05 8.59
C ASN A 62 2.37 5.75 9.43
N SER A 63 2.81 4.65 8.82
CA SER A 63 2.85 3.32 9.45
C SER A 63 3.73 3.28 10.70
N VAL A 64 4.84 4.04 10.73
CA VAL A 64 5.76 4.12 11.87
C VAL A 64 5.04 4.72 13.09
N ALA A 65 4.33 5.83 12.91
CA ALA A 65 3.56 6.45 13.98
C ALA A 65 2.38 5.56 14.41
N ASN A 66 1.66 4.96 13.46
CA ASN A 66 0.53 4.07 13.74
C ASN A 66 0.94 2.88 14.62
N GLY A 67 2.10 2.27 14.34
CA GLY A 67 2.64 1.16 15.14
C GLY A 67 2.95 1.54 16.59
N LYS A 68 3.18 2.83 16.87
CA LYS A 68 3.51 3.36 18.19
C LYS A 68 2.29 3.81 19.00
N VAL A 69 1.10 3.93 18.40
CA VAL A 69 -0.11 4.49 19.05
C VAL A 69 -0.45 3.78 20.36
N ARG A 70 -0.49 2.44 20.37
CA ARG A 70 -0.85 1.66 21.57
C ARG A 70 0.20 1.78 22.68
N ALA A 71 1.44 2.07 22.34
CA ALA A 71 2.53 2.22 23.30
C ALA A 71 2.61 3.65 23.88
N GLN A 72 2.20 4.66 23.10
CA GLN A 72 2.36 6.07 23.46
C GLN A 72 1.05 6.79 23.82
N THR A 73 -0.07 6.08 23.78
CA THR A 73 -1.40 6.62 24.11
C THR A 73 -2.25 5.58 24.84
N PRO A 74 -3.32 5.98 25.54
CA PRO A 74 -4.23 5.04 26.21
C PRO A 74 -5.26 4.36 25.28
N PHE A 75 -5.15 4.50 23.95
CA PHE A 75 -6.03 3.81 23.02
C PHE A 75 -5.70 2.31 22.97
N GLU A 76 -6.74 1.47 23.04
CA GLU A 76 -6.62 0.01 23.08
C GLU A 76 -6.68 -0.59 21.69
N GLU A 77 -7.54 -0.05 20.83
CA GLU A 77 -7.78 -0.50 19.47
C GLU A 77 -7.60 0.65 18.47
N ILE A 78 -6.99 0.35 17.33
CA ILE A 78 -6.75 1.30 16.25
C ILE A 78 -7.30 0.74 14.94
N TYR A 79 -8.04 1.57 14.22
CA TYR A 79 -8.43 1.32 12.83
C TYR A 79 -7.90 2.45 11.96
N VAL A 80 -7.07 2.10 10.97
CA VAL A 80 -6.58 3.01 9.95
C VAL A 80 -7.32 2.69 8.66
N GLN A 81 -8.03 3.68 8.11
CA GLN A 81 -8.80 3.43 6.89
C GLN A 81 -7.81 3.20 5.70
N PRO A 82 -8.00 2.16 4.87
CA PRO A 82 -7.01 1.81 3.84
C PRO A 82 -6.77 2.91 2.79
N ALA A 83 -7.80 3.65 2.40
CA ALA A 83 -7.74 4.82 1.52
C ALA A 83 -7.72 6.14 2.33
N ALA A 84 -6.91 6.21 3.40
CA ALA A 84 -7.02 7.29 4.38
C ALA A 84 -6.79 8.67 3.77
N SER A 85 -6.08 8.76 2.64
CA SER A 85 -5.86 10.00 1.91
C SER A 85 -7.13 10.52 1.21
N ASP A 86 -6.98 11.52 0.35
CA ASP A 86 -8.10 12.19 -0.33
C ASP A 86 -8.96 11.23 -1.16
N ASN A 87 -8.40 10.09 -1.59
CA ASN A 87 -9.12 9.03 -2.29
C ASN A 87 -10.20 8.33 -1.43
N GLY A 88 -10.14 8.43 -0.09
CA GLY A 88 -11.20 7.95 0.81
C GLY A 88 -12.35 8.94 1.02
N THR A 89 -12.23 10.18 0.54
CA THR A 89 -13.27 11.22 0.78
C THR A 89 -14.60 10.86 0.15
N ALA A 90 -14.61 10.27 -1.04
CA ALA A 90 -15.82 9.79 -1.71
C ALA A 90 -16.56 8.73 -0.87
N LEU A 91 -15.82 7.81 -0.25
CA LEU A 91 -16.38 6.81 0.67
C LEU A 91 -16.96 7.46 1.93
N GLY A 92 -16.21 8.40 2.52
CA GLY A 92 -16.67 9.17 3.67
C GLY A 92 -17.95 9.95 3.39
N ALA A 93 -18.04 10.60 2.23
CA ALA A 93 -19.21 11.35 1.78
C ALA A 93 -20.42 10.43 1.59
N ALA A 94 -20.24 9.26 0.97
CA ALA A 94 -21.29 8.26 0.80
C ALA A 94 -21.82 7.76 2.14
N TYR A 95 -20.95 7.42 3.10
CA TYR A 95 -21.38 7.00 4.44
C TYR A 95 -22.05 8.11 5.24
N PHE A 96 -21.57 9.35 5.11
CA PHE A 96 -22.20 10.50 5.76
C PHE A 96 -23.62 10.70 5.23
N LEU A 97 -23.83 10.69 3.90
CA LEU A 97 -25.16 10.79 3.32
C LEU A 97 -26.04 9.61 3.76
N TRP A 98 -25.57 8.38 3.61
CA TRP A 98 -26.32 7.17 3.94
C TRP A 98 -26.76 7.14 5.40
N HIS A 99 -25.84 7.35 6.33
CA HIS A 99 -26.12 7.18 7.74
C HIS A 99 -26.63 8.46 8.40
N GLN A 100 -25.93 9.58 8.22
CA GLN A 100 -26.24 10.82 8.95
C GLN A 100 -27.39 11.61 8.32
N ARG A 101 -27.57 11.54 6.99
CA ARG A 101 -28.64 12.29 6.30
C ARG A 101 -29.88 11.46 6.02
N LEU A 102 -29.71 10.20 5.61
CA LEU A 102 -30.83 9.32 5.26
C LEU A 102 -31.27 8.42 6.42
N GLY A 103 -30.57 8.43 7.56
CA GLY A 103 -30.91 7.64 8.74
C GLY A 103 -30.81 6.13 8.52
N LYS A 104 -30.08 5.69 7.49
CA LYS A 104 -29.97 4.26 7.16
C LYS A 104 -28.96 3.55 8.08
N PRO A 105 -29.16 2.25 8.38
CA PRO A 105 -28.27 1.51 9.27
C PRO A 105 -26.87 1.33 8.69
N ARG A 106 -25.86 1.23 9.59
CA ARG A 106 -24.48 0.84 9.23
C ARG A 106 -24.41 -0.69 9.13
N THR A 107 -24.41 -1.23 7.92
CA THR A 107 -24.44 -2.69 7.69
C THR A 107 -23.14 -3.26 7.13
N PHE A 108 -22.30 -2.41 6.52
CA PHE A 108 -21.08 -2.84 5.87
C PHE A 108 -19.86 -2.73 6.79
N VAL A 109 -19.00 -3.75 6.75
CA VAL A 109 -17.68 -3.78 7.40
C VAL A 109 -16.62 -4.09 6.35
N MET A 110 -15.61 -3.23 6.25
CA MET A 110 -14.50 -3.38 5.30
C MET A 110 -13.44 -4.35 5.86
N ASN A 111 -13.50 -5.62 5.48
CA ASN A 111 -12.55 -6.65 5.93
C ASN A 111 -11.33 -6.81 5.00
N HIS A 112 -11.35 -6.21 3.80
CA HIS A 112 -10.23 -6.22 2.85
C HIS A 112 -10.19 -4.91 2.05
N ALA A 113 -9.06 -4.63 1.39
CA ALA A 113 -8.86 -3.44 0.54
C ALA A 113 -9.10 -3.68 -0.96
N LEU A 114 -9.42 -4.92 -1.37
CA LEU A 114 -9.65 -5.33 -2.76
C LEU A 114 -11.00 -4.80 -3.31
N TRP A 115 -11.05 -3.52 -3.66
CA TRP A 115 -12.25 -2.84 -4.19
C TRP A 115 -12.05 -2.22 -5.56
N GLY A 116 -10.86 -2.36 -6.15
CA GLY A 116 -10.58 -1.93 -7.51
C GLY A 116 -11.13 -2.90 -8.57
N THR A 117 -10.62 -2.75 -9.78
CA THR A 117 -11.05 -3.51 -10.96
C THR A 117 -10.84 -5.00 -10.72
N ALA A 118 -11.84 -5.81 -11.08
CA ALA A 118 -11.71 -7.25 -11.13
C ALA A 118 -11.46 -7.69 -12.57
N TYR A 119 -10.64 -8.73 -12.74
CA TYR A 119 -10.36 -9.33 -14.04
C TYR A 119 -10.88 -10.76 -14.06
N ASP A 120 -11.86 -11.00 -14.92
CA ASP A 120 -12.70 -12.20 -14.90
C ASP A 120 -11.96 -13.43 -15.43
N ASP A 121 -10.97 -13.22 -16.30
CA ASP A 121 -10.02 -14.21 -16.77
C ASP A 121 -8.75 -13.50 -17.27
N TYR A 122 -7.64 -13.64 -16.53
CA TYR A 122 -6.32 -13.28 -17.03
C TYR A 122 -5.90 -14.29 -18.12
N ASN A 123 -6.51 -14.21 -19.31
CA ASN A 123 -5.94 -14.86 -20.48
C ASN A 123 -4.76 -14.01 -20.95
N ILE A 124 -3.57 -14.32 -20.41
CA ILE A 124 -2.32 -13.68 -20.82
C ILE A 124 -1.79 -14.24 -22.15
N GLU A 125 -2.35 -15.36 -22.66
CA GLU A 125 -1.87 -16.00 -23.89
C GLU A 125 -1.91 -15.03 -25.08
N PRO A 126 -3.00 -14.28 -25.35
CA PRO A 126 -3.01 -13.30 -26.44
C PRO A 126 -1.98 -12.19 -26.27
N LEU A 127 -1.67 -11.79 -25.03
CA LEU A 127 -0.65 -10.78 -24.75
C LEU A 127 0.76 -11.33 -24.98
N LEU A 128 1.02 -12.58 -24.58
CA LEU A 128 2.29 -13.26 -24.80
C LEU A 128 2.50 -13.57 -26.29
N ASP A 129 1.45 -14.02 -26.98
CA ASP A 129 1.45 -14.29 -28.43
C ASP A 129 1.67 -13.00 -29.24
N ALA A 130 1.12 -11.88 -28.77
CA ALA A 130 1.37 -10.55 -29.34
C ALA A 130 2.79 -10.03 -29.06
N GLY A 131 3.63 -10.78 -28.35
CA GLY A 131 4.99 -10.38 -28.03
C GLY A 131 5.05 -9.22 -27.02
N ALA A 132 4.02 -9.04 -26.20
CA ALA A 132 3.98 -8.01 -25.15
C ALA A 132 4.86 -8.38 -23.94
N ILE A 133 6.12 -8.74 -24.23
CA ILE A 133 7.16 -9.02 -23.26
C ILE A 133 8.01 -7.76 -23.14
N TYR A 134 7.89 -7.10 -21.99
CA TYR A 134 8.80 -6.00 -21.66
C TYR A 134 10.08 -6.57 -21.06
N GLU A 135 11.17 -6.50 -21.82
CA GLU A 135 12.50 -6.85 -21.33
C GLU A 135 13.19 -5.60 -20.79
N ARG A 136 13.69 -5.66 -19.55
CA ARG A 136 14.51 -4.58 -18.99
C ARG A 136 15.85 -4.56 -19.75
N PRO A 137 16.30 -3.41 -20.29
CA PRO A 137 17.59 -3.29 -20.95
C PRO A 137 18.73 -3.79 -20.04
N GLY A 138 19.56 -4.72 -20.53
CA GLY A 138 20.71 -5.26 -19.79
C GLY A 138 20.40 -6.42 -18.83
N ALA A 139 19.15 -6.90 -18.74
CA ALA A 139 18.84 -8.12 -17.99
C ALA A 139 19.33 -9.37 -18.75
N PRO A 140 19.91 -10.38 -18.06
CA PRO A 140 20.29 -11.64 -18.69
C PRO A 140 19.07 -12.32 -19.31
N ARG A 141 19.22 -12.76 -20.57
CA ARG A 141 18.13 -13.40 -21.31
C ARG A 141 17.90 -14.80 -20.77
N ALA A 142 16.67 -15.01 -20.34
CA ALA A 142 16.27 -16.13 -19.52
C ALA A 142 14.99 -16.72 -20.13
N PRO A 143 14.93 -18.01 -20.53
CA PRO A 143 13.74 -18.55 -21.18
C PRO A 143 12.51 -18.37 -20.30
N LEU A 144 11.43 -17.88 -20.91
CA LEU A 144 10.16 -17.71 -20.22
C LEU A 144 9.54 -19.10 -19.95
N GLN A 145 9.32 -19.46 -18.68
CA GLN A 145 8.57 -20.65 -18.28
C GLN A 145 7.17 -20.27 -17.78
N LEU A 146 6.16 -20.82 -18.44
CA LEU A 146 4.75 -20.64 -18.08
C LEU A 146 4.26 -21.89 -17.36
N SER A 147 3.81 -21.74 -16.13
CA SER A 147 3.23 -22.82 -15.32
C SER A 147 1.80 -22.47 -14.92
N ARG A 148 0.89 -23.42 -15.11
CA ARG A 148 -0.51 -23.31 -14.66
C ARG A 148 -0.70 -24.18 -13.41
N PHE A 149 -1.35 -23.63 -12.39
CA PHE A 149 -1.71 -24.32 -11.17
C PHE A 149 -3.24 -24.29 -11.02
N GLU A 150 -3.82 -25.43 -10.71
CA GLU A 150 -5.28 -25.58 -10.64
C GLU A 150 -5.83 -25.12 -9.28
N SER A 151 -4.97 -24.87 -8.29
CA SER A 151 -5.36 -24.36 -6.98
C SER A 151 -4.40 -23.32 -6.40
N THR A 152 -4.94 -22.43 -5.55
CA THR A 152 -4.13 -21.47 -4.79
C THR A 152 -3.16 -22.16 -3.83
N SER A 153 -3.51 -23.33 -3.29
CA SER A 153 -2.61 -24.07 -2.41
C SER A 153 -1.38 -24.63 -3.14
N GLU A 154 -1.56 -25.09 -4.38
CA GLU A 154 -0.45 -25.49 -5.24
C GLU A 154 0.43 -24.30 -5.62
N LEU A 155 -0.20 -23.17 -5.99
CA LEU A 155 0.52 -21.92 -6.21
C LEU A 155 1.37 -21.56 -5.00
N CYS A 156 0.78 -21.47 -3.81
CA CYS A 156 1.48 -21.05 -2.60
C CYS A 156 2.62 -22.01 -2.23
N ARG A 157 2.44 -23.33 -2.42
CA ARG A 157 3.52 -24.31 -2.22
C ARG A 157 4.63 -24.13 -3.23
N ALA A 158 4.29 -23.93 -4.49
CA ALA A 158 5.28 -23.67 -5.52
C ALA A 158 6.03 -22.39 -5.16
N THR A 159 5.35 -21.27 -4.91
CA THR A 159 5.94 -19.94 -4.68
C THR A 159 6.63 -19.77 -3.33
N GLY A 160 6.26 -20.54 -2.30
CA GLY A 160 6.77 -20.39 -0.93
C GLY A 160 8.24 -20.76 -0.73
N PHE A 161 8.83 -21.51 -1.66
CA PHE A 161 10.23 -21.96 -1.59
C PHE A 161 11.15 -21.23 -2.59
N TRP A 162 10.68 -20.16 -3.24
CA TRP A 162 11.48 -19.49 -4.26
C TRP A 162 12.57 -18.60 -3.63
N PRO A 163 13.83 -18.75 -4.05
CA PRO A 163 14.95 -18.01 -3.49
C PRO A 163 15.05 -16.56 -4.00
N THR A 164 14.21 -16.16 -4.96
CA THR A 164 14.27 -14.85 -5.62
C THR A 164 13.01 -14.01 -5.40
N ALA A 165 13.16 -12.69 -5.54
CA ALA A 165 12.06 -11.75 -5.45
C ALA A 165 11.00 -12.03 -6.54
N MET A 166 9.75 -12.19 -6.10
CA MET A 166 8.60 -12.46 -6.95
C MET A 166 7.66 -11.26 -6.96
N SER A 167 7.05 -10.98 -8.11
CA SER A 167 5.95 -10.00 -8.22
C SER A 167 4.63 -10.75 -8.35
N TRP A 168 3.57 -10.21 -7.74
CA TRP A 168 2.25 -10.83 -7.71
C TRP A 168 1.18 -9.83 -8.15
N VAL A 169 0.22 -10.28 -8.98
CA VAL A 169 -0.87 -9.44 -9.49
C VAL A 169 -2.19 -10.18 -9.30
N GLY A 170 -2.96 -9.77 -8.29
CA GLY A 170 -4.22 -10.42 -7.91
C GLY A 170 -5.38 -10.17 -8.87
N ILE A 171 -6.48 -10.92 -8.69
CA ILE A 171 -7.73 -10.79 -9.48
C ILE A 171 -8.33 -9.40 -9.39
N LYS A 172 -8.25 -8.82 -8.20
CA LYS A 172 -8.92 -7.58 -7.86
C LYS A 172 -7.92 -6.61 -7.28
N GLU A 173 -7.88 -5.42 -7.85
CA GLU A 173 -6.93 -4.39 -7.42
C GLU A 173 -7.26 -3.87 -6.02
N GLU A 174 -6.23 -3.47 -5.29
CA GLU A 174 -6.37 -2.73 -4.04
C GLU A 174 -6.81 -1.29 -4.32
N TRP A 175 -7.64 -0.71 -3.46
CA TRP A 175 -8.13 0.67 -3.60
C TRP A 175 -6.98 1.70 -3.76
N ASN A 176 -5.82 1.47 -3.12
CA ASN A 176 -4.66 2.35 -3.20
C ASN A 176 -3.56 1.85 -4.16
N GLY A 177 -3.81 0.79 -4.93
CA GLY A 177 -2.82 0.26 -5.85
C GLY A 177 -2.54 1.28 -6.95
N ALA A 178 -1.37 1.94 -6.91
CA ALA A 178 -0.80 2.47 -8.14
C ALA A 178 -0.56 1.27 -9.09
N PRO A 179 -0.84 1.38 -10.40
CA PRO A 179 -0.44 0.33 -11.32
C PRO A 179 1.06 0.14 -11.20
N ALA A 180 1.49 -1.05 -10.77
CA ALA A 180 2.91 -1.36 -10.66
C ALA A 180 3.54 -1.19 -12.07
N PRO A 181 4.61 -0.39 -12.25
CA PRO A 181 5.16 -0.10 -13.58
C PRO A 181 5.80 -1.29 -14.30
N SER A 182 5.81 -2.49 -13.72
CA SER A 182 6.26 -3.72 -14.37
C SER A 182 5.96 -4.92 -13.48
N ALA A 183 4.95 -5.74 -13.80
CA ALA A 183 4.81 -7.07 -13.21
C ALA A 183 3.71 -7.92 -13.86
N ILE A 184 3.99 -9.23 -13.86
CA ILE A 184 3.27 -10.35 -14.46
C ILE A 184 2.33 -11.02 -13.42
N ALA A 185 1.26 -11.64 -13.94
CA ALA A 185 0.03 -12.15 -13.33
C ALA A 185 0.14 -13.11 -12.10
N ALA A 186 -0.87 -13.10 -11.21
CA ALA A 186 -1.44 -14.32 -10.58
C ALA A 186 -2.75 -14.11 -9.75
N SER A 187 -3.78 -14.85 -10.15
CA SER A 187 -5.17 -14.86 -9.68
C SER A 187 -5.57 -16.25 -9.10
N SER A 188 -6.74 -16.37 -8.44
CA SER A 188 -7.27 -17.59 -7.76
C SER A 188 -7.59 -18.80 -8.66
N ARG A 189 -7.40 -18.67 -9.98
CA ARG A 189 -7.12 -19.80 -10.89
C ARG A 189 -5.77 -19.53 -11.52
N THR A 190 -4.76 -20.25 -11.09
CA THR A 190 -3.41 -19.70 -11.09
C THR A 190 -2.67 -20.01 -12.40
N ARG A 191 -2.06 -19.00 -13.00
CA ARG A 191 -0.96 -19.15 -13.95
C ARG A 191 0.17 -18.22 -13.53
N ALA A 192 1.40 -18.71 -13.50
CA ALA A 192 2.61 -17.94 -13.24
C ALA A 192 3.52 -18.00 -14.48
N ALA A 193 4.10 -16.87 -14.86
CA ALA A 193 5.13 -16.81 -15.90
C ALA A 193 6.46 -16.35 -15.28
N GLN A 194 7.53 -17.07 -15.59
CA GLN A 194 8.90 -16.88 -15.09
C GLN A 194 9.81 -16.56 -16.26
N THR A 195 10.88 -15.78 -16.09
CA THR A 195 12.10 -15.87 -16.93
C THR A 195 13.20 -16.57 -16.12
N CYS A 196 13.71 -17.74 -16.56
CA CYS A 196 14.78 -18.49 -15.87
C CYS A 196 16.17 -17.97 -16.22
N ALA A 197 16.86 -17.25 -15.34
CA ALA A 197 18.30 -17.05 -15.50
C ALA A 197 19.02 -18.31 -14.98
N ASN A 198 19.75 -19.00 -15.86
CA ASN A 198 20.70 -20.05 -15.48
C ASN A 198 21.95 -19.43 -14.84
#